data_AF-A0A4Q5UGV9-F1
#
_entry.id   AF-A0A4Q5UGV9-F1
#
_cell.length_a   1.000
_cell.length_b   1.000
_cell.length_c   1.000
_cell.angle_alpha   90.00
_cell.angle_beta   90.00
_cell.angle_gamma   90.00
#
_symmetry.space_group_name_H-M   'P 1'
#
loop_
_entity.id
_entity.type
_entity.pdbx_description
1 polymer ?
#
loop_
_entity_poly.entity_id
_entity_poly.type
_entity_poly.pdbx_seq_one_letter_code
_entity_poly.pdbx_strand_id
1 'polypeptide(L)'
;MNMTKHLLLAVTLLVPAFLFAQAPEFRGVWIATVDNIDWPQRGVSDPARQQEEFIRQLDLHKRNGMNAVIVQVRPSADAFYPSDFEPWSQWLTGVQGRAPFPYYDPLAFMVREA
;
A
#
# COMPACT_ATOMS: atom_id res chain seq x y z
N MET A 1 -46.18 -14.32 31.19
CA MET A 1 -45.48 -13.08 30.74
C MET A 1 -44.08 -13.40 30.20
N ASN A 2 -43.88 -14.52 29.48
CA ASN A 2 -42.54 -15.12 29.42
C ASN A 2 -42.03 -15.33 27.97
N MET A 3 -42.78 -16.00 27.10
CA MET A 3 -42.23 -16.40 25.78
C MET A 3 -42.05 -15.25 24.78
N THR A 4 -43.01 -14.33 24.70
CA THR A 4 -42.96 -13.19 23.76
C THR A 4 -41.85 -12.19 24.10
N LYS A 5 -41.56 -11.98 25.39
CA LYS A 5 -40.47 -11.11 25.85
C LYS A 5 -39.09 -11.71 25.55
N HIS A 6 -38.93 -13.03 25.74
CA HIS A 6 -37.69 -13.73 25.39
C HIS A 6 -37.45 -13.75 23.87
N LEU A 7 -38.52 -13.91 23.07
CA LEU A 7 -38.44 -13.85 21.61
C LEU A 7 -38.05 -12.45 21.12
N LEU A 8 -38.67 -11.40 21.67
CA LEU A 8 -38.29 -10.01 21.40
C LEU A 8 -36.84 -9.74 21.78
N LEU A 9 -36.40 -10.15 22.98
CA LEU A 9 -35.02 -9.97 23.43
C LEU A 9 -34.00 -10.69 22.53
N ALA A 10 -34.32 -11.92 22.09
CA ALA A 10 -33.49 -12.69 21.17
C ALA A 10 -33.38 -12.01 19.81
N VAL A 11 -34.49 -11.50 19.26
CA VAL A 11 -34.49 -10.73 18.01
C VAL A 11 -33.65 -9.46 18.16
N THR A 12 -33.79 -8.70 19.25
CA THR A 12 -33.01 -7.47 19.47
C THR A 12 -31.51 -7.75 19.64
N LEU A 13 -31.12 -8.90 20.22
CA LEU A 13 -29.72 -9.32 20.36
C LEU A 13 -29.11 -9.87 19.05
N LEU A 14 -29.94 -10.39 18.14
CA LEU A 14 -29.50 -10.92 16.83
C LEU A 14 -29.39 -9.84 15.74
N VAL A 15 -30.15 -8.75 15.82
CA VAL A 15 -30.08 -7.63 14.86
C VAL A 15 -28.70 -6.95 14.75
N PRO A 16 -27.92 -6.71 15.82
CA PRO A 16 -26.61 -6.06 15.67
C PRO A 16 -25.56 -6.96 14.99
N ALA A 17 -25.75 -8.28 14.94
CA ALA A 17 -24.86 -9.17 14.20
C ALA A 17 -24.93 -8.93 12.68
N PHE A 18 -26.05 -8.38 12.18
CA PHE A 18 -26.23 -8.02 10.77
C PHE A 18 -25.86 -6.55 10.46
N LEU A 19 -25.57 -5.72 11.46
CA LEU A 19 -25.15 -4.32 11.26
C LEU A 19 -23.67 -4.17 10.88
N PHE A 20 -22.87 -5.24 10.99
CA PHE A 20 -21.48 -5.27 10.51
C PHE A 20 -21.36 -5.58 9.00
N ALA A 21 -22.45 -5.41 8.23
CA ALA A 21 -22.46 -5.64 6.79
C ALA A 21 -21.71 -4.59 5.97
N GLN A 22 -21.25 -3.50 6.58
CA GLN A 22 -20.49 -2.47 5.88
C GLN A 22 -19.02 -2.89 5.78
N ALA A 23 -18.50 -2.94 4.55
CA ALA A 23 -17.08 -3.14 4.32
C ALA A 23 -16.26 -2.10 5.13
N PRO A 24 -15.08 -2.46 5.64
CA PRO A 24 -14.22 -1.51 6.34
C PRO A 24 -14.05 -0.24 5.48
N GLU A 25 -14.20 0.93 6.11
CA GLU A 25 -13.96 2.22 5.44
C GLU A 25 -12.57 2.20 4.79
N PHE A 26 -12.50 2.54 3.50
CA PHE A 26 -11.23 2.67 2.80
C PHE A 26 -10.52 3.96 3.22
N ARG A 27 -9.34 3.83 3.83
CA ARG A 27 -8.46 4.93 4.24
C ARG A 27 -7.13 4.75 3.53
N GLY A 28 -7.13 5.15 2.26
CA GLY A 28 -5.99 5.06 1.37
C GLY A 28 -5.12 6.31 1.40
N VAL A 29 -3.83 6.12 1.14
CA VAL A 29 -2.87 7.20 0.89
C VAL A 29 -2.12 6.95 -0.41
N TRP A 30 -1.82 8.01 -1.16
CA TRP A 30 -1.04 7.93 -2.39
C TRP A 30 0.46 8.05 -2.07
N ILE A 31 1.28 7.20 -2.71
CA ILE A 31 2.74 7.29 -2.68
C ILE A 31 3.22 7.51 -4.11
N ALA A 32 3.53 8.76 -4.44
CA ALA A 32 4.02 9.19 -5.75
C ALA A 32 5.53 8.92 -5.89
N THR A 33 5.88 8.42 -7.07
CA THR A 33 7.27 8.05 -7.39
C THR A 33 7.89 8.96 -8.45
N VAL A 34 7.06 9.61 -9.27
CA VAL A 34 7.51 10.65 -10.20
C VAL A 34 8.25 11.75 -9.44
N ASP A 35 9.39 12.19 -9.97
CA ASP A 35 10.24 13.23 -9.39
C ASP A 35 10.69 12.98 -7.94
N ASN A 36 10.61 11.72 -7.49
CA ASN A 36 10.88 11.31 -6.12
C ASN A 36 10.07 12.11 -5.07
N ILE A 37 8.80 12.44 -5.39
CA ILE A 37 7.93 13.25 -4.51
C ILE A 37 7.78 12.61 -3.13
N ASP A 38 7.34 11.35 -3.09
CA ASP A 38 7.16 10.61 -1.84
C ASP A 38 8.24 9.53 -1.67
N TRP A 39 8.47 8.70 -2.69
CA TRP A 39 9.40 7.57 -2.60
C TRP A 39 10.00 7.16 -3.96
N PRO A 40 11.25 6.68 -4.02
CA PRO A 40 12.27 6.75 -2.96
C PRO A 40 12.76 8.19 -2.80
N GLN A 41 13.47 8.49 -1.71
CA GLN A 41 14.05 9.83 -1.54
C GLN A 41 14.99 10.17 -2.71
N ARG A 42 14.95 11.43 -3.19
CA ARG A 42 15.81 11.89 -4.28
C ARG A 42 17.29 11.60 -4.00
N GLY A 43 17.96 10.94 -4.95
CA GLY A 43 19.37 10.57 -4.85
C GLY A 43 19.63 9.24 -4.11
N VAL A 44 18.60 8.60 -3.55
CA VAL A 44 18.72 7.27 -2.96
C VAL A 44 18.53 6.21 -4.04
N SER A 45 19.65 5.62 -4.47
CA SER A 45 19.68 4.50 -5.43
C SER A 45 20.07 3.16 -4.80
N ASP A 46 20.35 3.14 -3.48
CA ASP A 46 20.69 1.93 -2.73
C ASP A 46 19.40 1.17 -2.37
N PRO A 47 19.21 -0.06 -2.88
CA PRO A 47 18.03 -0.88 -2.62
C PRO A 47 17.70 -1.08 -1.14
N ALA A 48 18.71 -1.21 -0.27
CA ALA A 48 18.48 -1.42 1.15
C ALA A 48 17.81 -0.20 1.79
N ARG A 49 18.32 1.00 1.46
CA ARG A 49 17.71 2.27 1.89
C ARG A 49 16.34 2.50 1.29
N GLN A 50 16.14 2.16 0.01
CA GLN A 50 14.82 2.26 -0.62
C GLN A 50 13.78 1.41 0.12
N GLN A 51 14.13 0.17 0.50
CA GLN A 51 13.26 -0.72 1.27
C GLN A 51 12.98 -0.17 2.67
N GLU A 52 14.01 0.28 3.40
CA GLU A 52 13.87 0.88 4.73
C GLU A 52 12.97 2.12 4.70
N GLU A 53 13.16 3.00 3.71
CA GLU A 53 12.33 4.19 3.54
C GLU A 53 10.87 3.85 3.27
N PHE A 54 10.61 2.82 2.45
CA PHE A 54 9.25 2.38 2.15
C PHE A 54 8.56 1.85 3.41
N ILE A 55 9.23 0.96 4.16
CA ILE A 55 8.71 0.41 5.43
C ILE A 55 8.40 1.54 6.42
N ARG A 56 9.28 2.54 6.51
CA ARG A 56 9.06 3.72 7.37
C ARG A 56 7.80 4.49 6.98
N GLN A 57 7.49 4.60 5.68
CA GLN A 57 6.24 5.22 5.22
C GLN A 57 5.02 4.37 5.56
N LEU A 58 5.08 3.05 5.34
CA LEU A 58 4.00 2.13 5.72
C LEU A 58 3.68 2.26 7.22
N ASP A 59 4.71 2.23 8.06
CA ASP A 59 4.56 2.38 9.51
C ASP A 59 3.95 3.74 9.90
N LEU A 60 4.35 4.81 9.22
CA LEU A 60 3.76 6.14 9.42
C LEU A 60 2.27 6.15 9.09
N HIS A 61 1.90 5.65 7.92
CA HIS A 61 0.51 5.64 7.47
C HIS A 61 -0.36 4.73 8.33
N LYS A 62 0.17 3.58 8.76
CA LYS A 62 -0.47 2.68 9.73
C LYS A 62 -0.70 3.35 11.07
N ARG A 63 0.28 4.06 11.62
CA ARG A 63 0.12 4.87 12.86
C ARG A 63 -0.95 5.96 12.71
N ASN A 64 -1.11 6.51 11.51
CA ASN A 64 -2.13 7.50 11.19
C ASN A 64 -3.50 6.88 10.84
N GLY A 65 -3.66 5.55 11.00
CA GLY A 65 -4.92 4.85 10.82
C GLY A 65 -5.27 4.49 9.37
N MET A 66 -4.37 4.70 8.41
CA MET A 66 -4.57 4.24 7.03
C MET A 66 -4.58 2.72 6.96
N ASN A 67 -5.36 2.17 6.02
CA ASN A 67 -5.47 0.73 5.79
C ASN A 67 -5.17 0.32 4.34
N ALA A 68 -4.78 1.27 3.50
CA ALA A 68 -4.36 1.01 2.13
C ALA A 68 -3.31 2.03 1.68
N VAL A 69 -2.42 1.60 0.79
CA VAL A 69 -1.50 2.46 0.05
C VAL A 69 -1.76 2.30 -1.45
N ILE A 70 -1.70 3.41 -2.19
CA ILE A 70 -1.80 3.43 -3.65
C ILE A 70 -0.45 3.92 -4.17
N VAL A 71 0.37 3.01 -4.68
CA VAL A 71 1.74 3.30 -5.09
C VAL A 71 1.82 3.51 -6.60
N GLN A 72 2.48 4.58 -7.04
CA GLN A 72 2.67 4.89 -8.46
C GLN A 72 3.80 4.02 -9.05
N VAL A 73 3.45 2.89 -9.66
CA VAL A 73 4.45 1.94 -10.21
C VAL A 73 4.86 2.21 -11.66
N ARG A 74 4.15 3.10 -12.36
CA ARG A 74 4.44 3.54 -13.74
C ARG A 74 4.31 5.06 -13.88
N PRO A 75 5.29 5.86 -13.45
CA PRO A 75 5.16 7.31 -13.44
C PRO A 75 5.39 7.99 -14.80
N SER A 76 6.21 7.44 -15.69
CA SER A 76 6.70 8.19 -16.86
C SER A 76 7.04 7.28 -18.06
N ALA A 77 6.12 6.38 -18.45
CA ALA A 77 6.36 5.33 -19.45
C ALA A 77 7.58 4.48 -19.10
N ASP A 78 7.62 4.09 -17.83
CA ASP A 78 8.64 3.28 -17.19
C ASP A 78 8.00 2.46 -16.06
N ALA A 79 8.76 1.56 -15.45
CA ALA A 79 8.25 0.60 -14.47
C ALA A 79 9.11 0.49 -13.20
N PHE A 80 8.44 0.28 -12.08
CA PHE A 80 9.01 -0.08 -10.78
C PHE A 80 8.99 -1.60 -10.52
N TYR A 81 9.03 -2.38 -11.60
CA TYR A 81 8.98 -3.84 -11.59
C TYR A 81 9.66 -4.38 -12.85
N PRO A 82 10.15 -5.64 -12.86
CA PRO A 82 10.68 -6.25 -14.06
C PRO A 82 9.58 -6.36 -15.12
N SER A 83 9.79 -5.73 -16.28
CA SER A 83 8.82 -5.63 -17.36
C SER A 83 9.47 -5.93 -18.71
N ASP A 84 8.78 -6.70 -19.56
CA ASP A 84 9.20 -6.93 -20.94
C ASP A 84 8.79 -5.79 -21.89
N PHE A 85 7.94 -4.86 -21.40
CA PHE A 85 7.33 -3.81 -22.22
C PHE A 85 7.85 -2.41 -21.91
N GLU A 86 8.26 -2.16 -20.67
CA GLU A 86 8.60 -0.84 -20.16
C GLU A 86 10.02 -0.84 -19.57
N PRO A 87 10.81 0.22 -19.77
CA PRO A 87 12.11 0.33 -19.15
C PRO A 87 11.98 0.50 -17.63
N TRP A 88 13.03 0.15 -16.88
CA TRP A 88 13.13 0.50 -15.47
C TRP A 88 13.03 2.01 -15.27
N SER A 89 12.29 2.41 -14.24
CA SER A 89 12.12 3.82 -13.88
C SER A 89 13.44 4.49 -13.51
N GLN A 90 13.68 5.67 -14.08
CA GLN A 90 14.82 6.51 -13.69
C GLN A 90 14.75 6.95 -12.23
N TRP A 91 13.55 6.99 -11.64
CA TRP A 91 13.36 7.43 -10.26
C TRP A 91 13.87 6.41 -9.22
N LEU A 92 14.21 5.18 -9.63
CA LEU A 92 14.87 4.17 -8.79
C LEU A 92 16.40 4.31 -8.77
N THR A 93 17.02 4.71 -9.88
CA THR A 93 18.49 4.59 -10.05
C THR A 93 19.17 5.86 -10.56
N GLY A 94 18.39 6.88 -10.89
CA GLY A 94 18.81 8.06 -11.63
C GLY A 94 18.96 7.85 -13.15
N VAL A 95 18.80 6.63 -13.65
CA VAL A 95 18.99 6.29 -15.08
C VAL A 95 17.87 5.39 -15.57
N GLN A 96 17.12 5.83 -16.58
CA GLN A 96 16.05 5.02 -17.16
C GLN A 96 16.61 3.74 -17.81
N GLY A 97 15.87 2.63 -17.68
CA GLY A 97 16.25 1.32 -18.20
C GLY A 97 17.26 0.56 -17.34
N ARG A 98 17.80 1.18 -16.28
CA ARG A 98 18.71 0.50 -15.35
C ARG A 98 17.97 -0.10 -14.15
N ALA A 99 18.08 -1.41 -14.01
CA ALA A 99 17.59 -2.15 -12.85
C ALA A 99 18.30 -1.70 -11.55
N PRO A 100 17.63 -1.79 -10.39
CA PRO A 100 18.28 -1.54 -9.10
C PRO A 100 19.43 -2.52 -8.84
N PHE A 101 20.45 -2.08 -8.11
CA PHE A 101 21.62 -2.89 -7.77
C PHE A 101 22.07 -2.65 -6.31
N PRO A 102 22.23 -3.70 -5.47
CA PRO A 102 21.90 -5.12 -5.72
C PRO A 102 20.45 -5.34 -6.19
N TYR A 103 20.22 -6.38 -7.00
CA TYR A 103 18.91 -6.57 -7.61
C TYR A 103 17.81 -6.82 -6.57
N TYR A 104 16.66 -6.18 -6.77
CA TYR A 104 15.41 -6.53 -6.14
C TYR A 104 14.24 -6.14 -7.07
N ASP A 105 13.09 -6.76 -6.87
CA ASP A 105 11.83 -6.37 -7.51
C ASP A 105 11.07 -5.44 -6.56
N PRO A 106 10.98 -4.13 -6.85
CA PRO A 106 10.34 -3.17 -5.95
C PRO A 106 8.85 -3.46 -5.76
N LEU A 107 8.11 -3.84 -6.81
CA LEU A 107 6.69 -4.14 -6.70
C LEU A 107 6.44 -5.39 -5.83
N ALA A 108 7.20 -6.46 -6.07
CA ALA A 108 7.07 -7.67 -5.26
C ALA A 108 7.41 -7.42 -3.79
N PHE A 109 8.37 -6.53 -3.52
CA PHE A 109 8.68 -6.07 -2.17
C PHE A 109 7.52 -5.24 -1.57
N MET A 110 7.01 -4.24 -2.28
CA MET A 110 5.92 -3.37 -1.80
C MET A 110 4.67 -4.17 -1.41
N VAL A 111 4.29 -5.16 -2.24
CA VAL A 111 3.13 -6.03 -1.98
C VAL A 111 3.34 -6.94 -0.76
N ARG A 112 4.58 -7.34 -0.48
CA ARG A 112 4.88 -8.22 0.67
C ARG A 112 4.82 -7.48 2.00
N GLU A 113 5.28 -6.23 2.03
CA GLU A 113 5.39 -5.43 3.25
C GLU A 113 4.08 -4.70 3.63
N ALA A 114 3.21 -4.42 2.66
CA ALA A 114 1.92 -3.73 2.87
C ALA A 114 0.83 -4.68 3.40
#